data_AF-X6FV36-F1
#
_entry.id   AF-X6FV36-F1
#
_cell.length_a   1.000
_cell.length_b   1.000
_cell.length_c   1.000
_cell.angle_alpha   90.00
_cell.angle_beta   90.00
_cell.angle_gamma   90.00
#
_symmetry.space_group_name_H-M   'P 1'
#
loop_
_entity.id
_entity.type
_entity.pdbx_description
1 polymer ?
#
loop_
_entity_poly.entity_id
_entity_poly.type
_entity_poly.pdbx_seq_one_letter_code
_entity_poly.pdbx_strand_id
1 'polypeptide(L)'
;MASAEAASVLGVTARQVQRLLKTFQAYGSAALRHKARGRRSNNRIIDGVRDFALELIREHYIDLVPTLAREKLLERHQLAVSKETLRKWMTEAGIWTVAS
;
A
#
# COMPACT_ATOMS: atom_id res chain seq x y z
N MET A 1 20.87 -12.65 13.81
CA MET A 1 20.62 -11.99 12.50
C MET A 1 19.53 -12.78 11.78
N ALA A 2 18.45 -12.24 11.24
CA ALA A 2 17.94 -10.89 11.14
C ALA A 2 16.42 -10.99 10.89
N SER A 3 15.62 -10.43 11.80
CA SER A 3 14.17 -10.28 11.57
C SER A 3 13.56 -9.10 12.34
N ALA A 4 14.38 -8.34 13.07
CA ALA A 4 13.97 -7.10 13.71
C ALA A 4 14.26 -5.85 12.85
N GLU A 5 15.21 -5.92 11.91
CA GLU A 5 15.66 -4.76 11.14
C GLU A 5 14.74 -4.36 9.98
N ALA A 6 13.85 -5.26 9.52
CA ALA A 6 12.86 -4.92 8.50
C ALA A 6 11.62 -4.19 9.07
N ALA A 7 11.41 -4.25 10.39
CA ALA A 7 10.26 -3.63 11.05
C ALA A 7 10.48 -2.13 11.33
N SER A 8 11.73 -1.70 11.54
CA SER A 8 12.08 -0.30 11.79
C SER A 8 12.24 0.53 10.51
N VAL A 9 12.45 -0.10 9.35
CA VAL A 9 12.65 0.60 8.06
C VAL A 9 11.33 0.91 7.34
N LEU A 10 10.21 0.31 7.73
CA LEU A 10 8.94 0.41 6.97
C LEU A 10 7.76 1.06 7.71
N GLY A 11 7.83 1.35 9.01
CA GLY A 11 6.77 2.08 9.72
C GLY A 11 5.40 1.39 9.73
N VAL A 12 5.33 0.10 9.36
CA VAL A 12 4.12 -0.73 9.40
C VAL A 12 4.35 -1.97 10.25
N THR A 13 3.64 -2.05 11.36
CA THR A 13 3.58 -3.20 12.26
C THR A 13 2.80 -4.35 11.62
N ALA A 14 3.02 -5.58 12.08
CA ALA A 14 2.29 -6.76 11.61
C ALA A 14 0.75 -6.60 11.70
N ARG A 15 0.27 -5.83 12.68
CA ARG A 15 -1.15 -5.50 12.84
C ARG A 15 -1.67 -4.58 11.74
N GLN A 16 -0.88 -3.63 11.28
CA GLN A 16 -1.24 -2.77 10.13
C GLN A 16 -1.28 -3.60 8.84
N VAL A 17 -0.34 -4.53 8.66
CA VAL A 17 -0.36 -5.48 7.53
C VAL A 17 -1.63 -6.35 7.56
N GLN A 18 -2.04 -6.84 8.73
CA GLN A 18 -3.28 -7.60 8.90
C GLN A 18 -4.54 -6.76 8.59
N ARG A 19 -4.58 -5.48 8.99
CA ARG A 19 -5.68 -4.57 8.63
C ARG A 19 -5.75 -4.37 7.12
N LEU A 20 -4.61 -4.10 6.48
CA LEU A 20 -4.52 -3.93 5.03
C LEU A 20 -4.98 -5.18 4.27
N LEU A 21 -4.57 -6.37 4.75
CA LEU A 21 -5.03 -7.66 4.23
C LEU A 21 -6.56 -7.80 4.27
N LYS A 22 -7.18 -7.47 5.40
CA LYS A 22 -8.63 -7.58 5.57
C LYS A 22 -9.38 -6.65 4.61
N THR A 23 -8.90 -5.41 4.49
CA THR A 23 -9.43 -4.46 3.52
C THR A 23 -9.28 -4.99 2.10
N PHE A 24 -8.07 -5.41 1.70
CA PHE A 24 -7.82 -5.97 0.38
C PHE A 24 -8.71 -7.18 0.05
N GLN A 25 -8.93 -8.08 1.01
CA GLN A 25 -9.83 -9.23 0.83
C GLN A 25 -11.30 -8.83 0.68
N ALA A 26 -11.74 -7.77 1.38
CA ALA A 26 -13.12 -7.28 1.31
C ALA A 26 -13.43 -6.58 -0.02
N TYR A 27 -12.47 -5.82 -0.56
CA TYR A 27 -12.62 -5.08 -1.83
C TYR A 27 -12.16 -5.88 -3.07
N GLY A 28 -11.44 -7.00 -2.89
CA GLY A 28 -10.64 -7.63 -3.93
C GLY A 28 -10.74 -9.15 -4.01
N SER A 29 -11.94 -9.72 -3.97
CA SER A 29 -12.17 -11.13 -4.32
C SER A 29 -11.62 -11.52 -5.71
N ALA A 30 -11.42 -10.54 -6.62
CA ALA A 30 -10.72 -10.73 -7.89
C ALA A 30 -9.18 -10.59 -7.82
N ALA A 31 -8.65 -9.73 -6.96
CA ALA A 31 -7.21 -9.42 -6.86
C ALA A 31 -6.40 -10.51 -6.14
N LEU A 32 -7.06 -11.34 -5.32
CA LEU A 32 -6.46 -12.46 -4.60
C LEU A 32 -5.96 -13.61 -5.48
N ARG A 33 -6.34 -13.66 -6.75
CA ARG A 33 -6.03 -14.79 -7.64
C ARG A 33 -4.54 -14.89 -8.03
N HIS A 34 -3.74 -13.87 -7.77
CA HIS A 34 -2.45 -13.74 -8.45
C HIS A 34 -1.20 -14.28 -7.72
N LYS A 35 -1.17 -14.60 -6.41
CA LYS A 35 0.16 -14.73 -5.76
C LYS A 35 0.34 -15.50 -4.43
N ALA A 36 -0.17 -16.71 -4.27
CA ALA A 36 0.20 -17.57 -3.12
C ALA A 36 1.47 -18.42 -3.38
N ARG A 37 2.55 -18.25 -2.57
CA ARG A 37 3.67 -19.20 -2.22
C ARG A 37 4.99 -18.56 -1.69
N GLY A 38 5.34 -18.87 -0.42
CA GLY A 38 6.71 -19.08 0.14
C GLY A 38 7.53 -17.86 0.56
N ARG A 39 7.82 -17.69 1.89
CA ARG A 39 8.60 -16.62 2.61
C ARG A 39 8.64 -15.22 1.99
N ARG A 40 7.57 -14.93 1.27
CA ARG A 40 7.23 -13.76 0.46
C ARG A 40 5.83 -13.27 0.85
N SER A 41 5.21 -13.73 1.93
CA SER A 41 3.82 -13.35 2.24
C SER A 41 3.74 -11.87 2.60
N ASN A 42 4.51 -11.38 3.58
CA ASN A 42 4.43 -9.98 3.99
C ASN A 42 4.87 -9.05 2.86
N ASN A 43 5.96 -9.36 2.15
CA ASN A 43 6.41 -8.55 1.02
C ASN A 43 5.39 -8.58 -0.13
N ARG A 44 4.81 -9.75 -0.49
CA ARG A 44 3.76 -9.81 -1.53
C ARG A 44 2.46 -9.15 -1.13
N ILE A 45 2.13 -9.17 0.17
CA ILE A 45 0.99 -8.43 0.69
C ILE A 45 1.25 -6.94 0.51
N ILE A 46 2.45 -6.47 0.85
CA ILE A 46 2.85 -5.07 0.64
C ILE A 46 2.83 -4.74 -0.85
N ASP A 47 3.35 -5.60 -1.72
CA ASP A 47 3.32 -5.40 -3.18
C ASP A 47 1.88 -5.35 -3.71
N GLY A 48 1.02 -6.30 -3.31
CA GLY A 48 -0.38 -6.33 -3.75
C GLY A 48 -1.18 -5.14 -3.22
N VAL A 49 -0.92 -4.71 -1.98
CA VAL A 49 -1.50 -3.49 -1.41
C VAL A 49 -1.00 -2.25 -2.15
N ARG A 50 0.29 -2.20 -2.48
CA ARG A 50 0.88 -1.11 -3.29
C ARG A 50 0.20 -1.02 -4.64
N ASP A 51 0.12 -2.13 -5.36
CA ASP A 51 -0.47 -2.17 -6.70
C ASP A 51 -1.93 -1.71 -6.66
N PHE A 52 -2.71 -2.23 -5.71
CA PHE A 52 -4.10 -1.81 -5.50
C PHE A 52 -4.25 -0.33 -5.12
N ALA A 53 -3.39 0.18 -4.23
CA ALA A 53 -3.41 1.60 -3.86
C ALA A 53 -3.10 2.50 -5.06
N LEU A 54 -2.11 2.12 -5.89
CA LEU A 54 -1.72 2.87 -7.07
C LEU A 54 -2.78 2.81 -8.17
N GLU A 55 -3.48 1.69 -8.32
CA GLU A 55 -4.63 1.54 -9.21
C GLU A 55 -5.76 2.50 -8.81
N LEU A 56 -6.19 2.47 -7.54
CA LEU A 56 -7.19 3.40 -7.01
C LEU A 56 -6.77 4.87 -7.19
N ILE A 57 -5.48 5.18 -7.01
CA ILE A 57 -4.98 6.54 -7.24
C ILE A 57 -5.10 6.91 -8.71
N ARG A 58 -4.67 6.05 -9.63
CA ARG A 58 -4.76 6.34 -11.07
C ARG A 58 -6.21 6.50 -11.54
N GLU A 59 -7.12 5.68 -11.02
CA GLU A 59 -8.52 5.69 -11.45
C GLU A 59 -9.34 6.84 -10.85
N HIS A 60 -9.05 7.25 -9.61
CA HIS A 60 -9.92 8.15 -8.87
C HIS A 60 -9.25 9.39 -8.30
N TYR A 61 -7.92 9.38 -8.13
CA TYR A 61 -7.21 10.36 -7.32
C TYR A 61 -5.90 10.84 -7.95
N ILE A 62 -5.78 10.79 -9.27
CA ILE A 62 -4.51 11.04 -9.98
C ILE A 62 -3.97 12.45 -9.71
N ASP A 63 -4.86 13.42 -9.56
CA ASP A 63 -4.54 14.83 -9.31
C ASP A 63 -4.35 15.15 -7.82
N LEU A 64 -4.47 14.17 -6.93
CA LEU A 64 -4.36 14.39 -5.49
C LEU A 64 -2.92 14.25 -5.01
N VAL A 65 -2.50 15.19 -4.17
CA VAL A 65 -1.21 15.10 -3.46
C VAL A 65 -1.20 13.90 -2.51
N PRO A 66 -0.03 13.33 -2.17
CA PRO A 66 0.07 12.11 -1.35
C PRO A 66 -0.67 12.19 0.00
N THR A 67 -0.72 13.36 0.64
CA THR A 67 -1.46 13.54 1.90
C THR A 67 -2.96 13.32 1.71
N LEU A 68 -3.54 13.91 0.66
CA LEU A 68 -4.97 13.88 0.40
C LEU A 68 -5.39 12.54 -0.23
N ALA A 69 -4.56 11.96 -1.10
CA ALA A 69 -4.75 10.61 -1.62
C ALA A 69 -4.84 9.59 -0.47
N ARG A 70 -3.95 9.70 0.54
CA ARG A 70 -4.00 8.86 1.75
C ARG A 70 -5.32 8.98 2.50
N GLU A 71 -5.82 10.21 2.66
CA GLU A 71 -7.10 10.45 3.33
C GLU A 71 -8.24 9.77 2.58
N LYS A 72 -8.30 9.90 1.25
CA LYS A 72 -9.34 9.26 0.44
C LYS A 72 -9.24 7.73 0.42
N LEU A 73 -8.02 7.18 0.39
CA LEU A 73 -7.79 5.75 0.54
C LEU A 73 -8.30 5.22 1.89
N LEU A 74 -8.08 5.96 2.98
CA LEU A 74 -8.60 5.57 4.29
C LEU A 74 -10.12 5.71 4.39
N GLU A 75 -10.66 6.86 3.97
CA GLU A 75 -12.08 7.18 4.09
C GLU A 75 -12.96 6.25 3.24
N ARG A 76 -12.62 6.08 1.96
CA ARG A 76 -13.51 5.41 0.99
C ARG A 76 -13.20 3.92 0.83
N HIS A 77 -11.95 3.55 1.05
CA HIS A 77 -11.46 2.19 0.78
C HIS A 77 -10.91 1.50 2.01
N GLN A 78 -10.97 2.13 3.19
CA GLN A 78 -10.40 1.63 4.46
C GLN A 78 -8.95 1.13 4.35
N LEU A 79 -8.18 1.76 3.45
CA LEU A 79 -6.81 1.41 3.16
C LEU A 79 -5.86 2.35 3.92
N ALA A 80 -5.36 1.86 5.05
CA ALA A 80 -4.52 2.63 5.96
C ALA A 80 -3.02 2.47 5.62
N VAL A 81 -2.47 3.44 4.88
CA VAL A 81 -1.04 3.54 4.56
C VAL A 81 -0.44 4.82 5.13
N SER A 82 0.83 4.78 5.53
CA SER A 82 1.52 5.98 6.00
C SER A 82 1.72 6.98 4.86
N LYS A 83 1.79 8.28 5.18
CA LYS A 83 2.06 9.32 4.18
C LYS A 83 3.41 9.12 3.49
N GLU A 84 4.44 8.75 4.24
CA GLU A 84 5.79 8.51 3.71
C GLU A 84 5.81 7.33 2.72
N THR A 85 5.14 6.23 3.09
CA THR A 85 5.00 5.05 2.23
C THR A 85 4.25 5.38 0.95
N LEU A 86 3.12 6.08 1.05
CA LEU A 86 2.30 6.40 -0.11
C LEU A 86 3.03 7.36 -1.07
N ARG A 87 3.72 8.36 -0.53
CA ARG A 87 4.56 9.26 -1.33
C ARG A 87 5.63 8.46 -2.10
N LYS A 88 6.37 7.58 -1.40
CA LYS A 88 7.39 6.75 -2.04
C LYS A 88 6.81 5.92 -3.19
N TRP A 89 5.66 5.29 -2.98
CA TRP A 89 5.00 4.53 -4.04
C TRP A 89 4.54 5.40 -5.21
N MET A 90 3.93 6.55 -4.95
CA MET A 90 3.50 7.48 -6.00
C MET A 90 4.68 8.02 -6.81
N THR A 91 5.82 8.30 -6.15
CA THR A 91 7.04 8.75 -6.81
C THR A 91 7.68 7.63 -7.64
N GLU A 92 7.84 6.44 -7.08
CA GLU A 92 8.35 5.28 -7.83
C GLU A 92 7.46 4.90 -9.02
N ALA A 93 6.16 5.16 -8.91
CA ALA A 93 5.18 4.91 -9.98
C ALA A 93 5.07 6.03 -11.01
N GLY A 94 5.84 7.12 -10.87
CA GLY A 94 5.77 8.29 -11.74
C GLY A 94 4.48 9.12 -11.63
N ILE A 95 3.66 8.86 -10.61
CA ILE A 95 2.40 9.60 -10.36
C ILE A 95 2.69 10.95 -9.70
N TRP A 96 3.73 11.00 -8.85
CA TRP A 96 4.10 12.21 -8.12
C TRP A 96 5.57 12.53 -8.28
N THR A 97 5.89 13.63 -8.96
CA THR A 97 7.23 14.20 -8.97
C THR A 97 7.49 14.94 -7.67
N VAL A 98 8.51 14.53 -6.93
CA VAL A 98 9.11 15.38 -5.90
C VAL A 98 9.85 16.48 -6.66
N ALA A 99 9.44 17.73 -6.50
CA ALA A 99 10.28 18.85 -6.95
C ALA A 99 11.62 18.71 -6.21
N SER A 100 12.67 18.41 -6.95
CA SER A 100 14.04 18.35 -6.45
C SER A 100 14.61 19.75 -6.26
#